data_AF-A0A8C5QL84-F1
#
_entry.id   AF-A0A8C5QL84-F1
#
_cell.length_a   1.000
_cell.length_b   1.000
_cell.length_c   1.000
_cell.angle_alpha   90.00
_cell.angle_beta   90.00
_cell.angle_gamma   90.00
#
_symmetry.space_group_name_H-M   'P 1'
#
loop_
_entity.id
_entity.type
_entity.pdbx_description
1 polymer ?
#
loop_
_entity_poly.entity_id
_entity_poly.type
_entity_poly.pdbx_seq_one_letter_code
_entity_poly.pdbx_strand_id
1 'polypeptide(L)'
;MSSEDQDAQEDELLALASIYPDDEFKRSKTSQGGEFRVCLDLPPNFEIHLKSDTVSFLPPIVLNFELLSDYPSASPPNFTLSCKWLSPKQLARLCQHLDDLWVENAGCVVLFAWTQFLKEETLEHLCITSPHEIELCPIVCQDQLESSDTAECVDAGLLPRDCGPIWQCQISRTMGIRVT
;
A
#
# COMPACT_ATOMS: atom_id res chain seq x y z
N MET A 1 -15.60 3.76 21.36
CA MET A 1 -14.18 3.56 21.72
C MET A 1 -14.17 2.55 22.84
N SER A 2 -13.86 1.29 22.53
CA SER A 2 -13.50 0.33 23.59
C SER A 2 -12.10 0.72 24.07
N SER A 3 -11.85 0.69 25.38
CA SER A 3 -10.49 0.92 25.90
C SER A 3 -9.50 -0.11 25.36
N GLU A 4 -9.97 -1.34 25.11
CA GLU A 4 -9.15 -2.46 24.65
C GLU A 4 -8.55 -2.23 23.24
N ASP A 5 -9.35 -1.68 22.32
CA ASP A 5 -8.87 -1.34 20.97
C ASP A 5 -7.80 -0.25 21.01
N GLN A 6 -8.01 0.77 21.85
CA GLN A 6 -7.05 1.86 22.00
C GLN A 6 -5.74 1.38 22.63
N ASP A 7 -5.81 0.53 23.65
CA ASP A 7 -4.64 -0.06 24.28
C ASP A 7 -3.87 -0.94 23.28
N ALA A 8 -4.59 -1.78 22.51
CA ALA A 8 -3.99 -2.62 21.48
C ALA A 8 -3.30 -1.80 20.36
N GLN A 9 -3.91 -0.70 19.93
CA GLN A 9 -3.30 0.22 18.95
C GLN A 9 -1.99 0.82 19.47
N GLU A 10 -1.99 1.32 20.71
CA GLU A 10 -0.80 1.92 21.31
C GLU A 10 0.32 0.89 21.52
N ASP A 11 -0.03 -0.29 22.02
CA ASP A 11 0.92 -1.39 22.23
C ASP A 11 1.55 -1.85 20.89
N GLU A 12 0.76 -1.98 19.82
CA GLU A 12 1.27 -2.31 18.49
C GLU A 12 2.24 -1.23 17.99
N LEU A 13 1.85 0.05 18.04
CA LEU A 13 2.70 1.15 17.56
C LEU A 13 4.01 1.28 18.36
N LEU A 14 3.97 1.04 19.67
CA LEU A 14 5.16 1.03 20.52
C LEU A 14 6.08 -0.15 20.20
N ALA A 15 5.50 -1.34 20.01
CA ALA A 15 6.26 -2.52 19.61
C ALA A 15 6.95 -2.29 18.26
N LEU A 16 6.23 -1.78 17.26
CA LEU A 16 6.77 -1.50 15.92
C LEU A 16 7.90 -0.46 15.97
N ALA A 17 7.76 0.60 16.78
CA ALA A 17 8.82 1.58 16.98
C ALA A 17 10.07 1.01 17.68
N SER A 18 9.95 -0.11 18.39
CA SER A 18 11.08 -0.80 19.00
C SER A 18 11.70 -1.86 18.09
N ILE A 19 10.90 -2.46 17.19
CA ILE A 19 11.34 -3.51 16.27
C ILE A 19 12.06 -2.90 15.07
N TYR A 20 11.46 -1.84 14.50
CA TYR A 20 11.95 -1.23 13.27
C TYR A 20 12.70 0.07 13.56
N PRO A 21 13.80 0.33 12.85
CA PRO A 21 14.50 1.61 12.95
C PRO A 21 13.68 2.76 12.34
N ASP A 22 14.02 4.00 12.71
CA ASP A 22 13.29 5.23 12.32
C ASP A 22 13.24 5.50 10.81
N ASP A 23 14.11 4.86 10.02
CA ASP A 23 14.11 4.94 8.56
C ASP A 23 13.17 3.93 7.90
N GLU A 24 12.87 2.81 8.56
CA GLU A 24 11.88 1.81 8.10
C GLU A 24 10.47 2.13 8.61
N PHE A 25 10.33 2.59 9.85
CA PHE A 25 9.02 2.91 10.44
C PHE A 25 8.96 4.32 11.00
N LYS A 26 7.89 5.04 10.66
CA LYS A 26 7.62 6.40 11.16
C LYS A 26 6.20 6.50 11.68
N ARG A 27 6.08 6.53 13.01
CA ARG A 27 4.81 6.82 13.69
C ARG A 27 4.41 8.29 13.49
N SER A 28 3.14 8.53 13.19
CA SER A 28 2.54 9.87 13.14
C SER A 28 2.49 10.49 14.54
N LYS A 29 2.75 11.80 14.62
CA LYS A 29 2.66 12.56 15.88
C LYS A 29 1.26 13.10 16.16
N THR A 30 0.40 13.12 15.14
CA THR A 30 -0.89 13.83 15.16
C THR A 30 -2.08 12.91 14.95
N SER A 31 -1.86 11.66 14.56
CA SER A 31 -2.88 10.66 14.30
C SER A 31 -2.43 9.28 14.78
N GLN A 32 -3.39 8.38 14.97
CA GLN A 32 -3.15 6.96 15.23
C GLN A 32 -2.74 6.28 13.92
N GLY A 33 -1.52 6.52 13.44
CA GLY A 33 -1.09 6.02 12.13
C GLY A 33 0.40 6.16 11.91
N GLY A 34 0.85 5.84 10.71
CA GLY A 34 2.27 5.90 10.38
C GLY A 34 2.59 5.54 8.94
N GLU A 35 3.89 5.48 8.67
CA GLU A 35 4.49 5.09 7.39
C GLU A 35 5.49 3.95 7.64
N PHE A 36 5.40 2.89 6.83
CA PHE A 36 6.44 1.89 6.67
C PHE A 36 7.13 2.06 5.31
N ARG A 37 8.46 1.91 5.30
CA ARG A 37 9.31 1.88 4.12
C ARG A 37 9.93 0.49 4.01
N VAL A 38 9.27 -0.37 3.26
CA VAL A 38 9.64 -1.78 3.15
C VAL A 38 10.68 -1.95 2.03
N CYS A 39 11.91 -2.27 2.43
CA CYS A 39 12.97 -2.68 1.52
C CYS A 39 12.87 -4.19 1.29
N LEU A 40 12.78 -4.61 0.02
CA LEU A 40 12.72 -6.03 -0.31
C LEU A 40 14.09 -6.69 -0.17
N ASP A 41 14.09 -7.89 0.40
CA ASP A 41 15.28 -8.74 0.43
C ASP A 41 15.38 -9.48 -0.92
N LEU A 42 16.25 -8.97 -1.80
CA LEU A 42 16.48 -9.56 -3.11
C LEU A 42 17.29 -10.86 -2.97
N PRO A 43 16.90 -11.96 -3.64
CA PRO A 43 17.70 -13.18 -3.70
C PRO A 43 19.13 -12.92 -4.22
N PRO A 44 20.12 -13.74 -3.81
CA PRO A 44 21.47 -13.62 -4.36
C PRO A 44 21.45 -13.83 -5.88
N ASN A 45 22.11 -12.93 -6.61
CA ASN A 45 22.13 -12.86 -8.09
C ASN A 45 20.80 -12.50 -8.75
N PHE A 46 19.88 -11.83 -8.04
CA PHE A 46 18.69 -11.27 -8.65
C PHE A 46 19.06 -10.06 -9.53
N GLU A 47 18.91 -10.20 -10.84
CA GLU A 47 19.24 -9.17 -11.83
C GLU A 47 18.00 -8.32 -12.14
N ILE A 48 18.13 -7.01 -11.94
CA ILE A 48 17.07 -6.05 -12.22
C ILE A 48 17.56 -5.10 -13.29
N HIS A 49 16.87 -5.09 -14.42
CA HIS A 49 17.24 -4.28 -15.57
C HIS A 49 16.37 -3.04 -15.62
N LEU A 50 17.01 -1.87 -15.63
CA LEU A 50 16.38 -0.57 -15.72
C LEU A 50 16.82 0.12 -17.01
N LYS A 51 16.05 -0.04 -18.09
CA LYS A 51 16.21 0.62 -19.41
C LYS A 51 17.59 0.53 -20.09
N SER A 52 18.63 -0.01 -19.44
CA SER A 52 19.99 -0.36 -19.91
C SER A 52 20.96 -0.65 -18.76
N ASP A 53 20.60 -0.31 -17.51
CA ASP A 53 21.46 -0.52 -16.33
C ASP A 53 20.97 -1.68 -15.45
N THR A 54 21.89 -2.43 -14.86
CA THR A 54 21.59 -3.42 -13.82
C THR A 54 21.60 -2.75 -12.44
N VAL A 55 20.50 -2.81 -11.70
CA VAL A 55 20.44 -2.28 -10.33
C VAL A 55 20.46 -3.41 -9.30
N SER A 56 21.20 -3.21 -8.22
CA SER A 56 21.31 -4.18 -7.12
C SER A 56 20.32 -3.92 -5.99
N PHE A 57 19.58 -2.80 -6.04
CA PHE A 57 18.66 -2.38 -4.99
C PHE A 57 17.39 -1.77 -5.60
N LEU A 58 16.25 -2.06 -5.00
CA LEU A 58 14.96 -1.48 -5.37
C LEU A 58 14.56 -0.36 -4.42
N PRO A 59 13.91 0.71 -4.93
CA PRO A 59 13.23 1.67 -4.07
C PRO A 59 12.24 0.96 -3.14
N PRO A 60 12.08 1.41 -1.88
CA PRO A 60 11.18 0.77 -0.94
C PRO A 60 9.71 0.89 -1.37
N ILE A 61 8.91 -0.10 -0.98
CA ILE A 61 7.45 -0.01 -1.01
C ILE A 61 7.04 0.81 0.21
N VAL A 62 6.27 1.86 -0.02
CA VAL A 62 5.80 2.74 1.06
C VAL A 62 4.36 2.40 1.39
N LEU A 63 4.14 1.93 2.62
CA LEU A 63 2.83 1.67 3.21
C LEU A 63 2.48 2.80 4.17
N ASN A 64 1.48 3.61 3.82
CA ASN A 64 0.91 4.58 4.75
C ASN A 64 -0.36 4.01 5.34
N PHE A 65 -0.55 4.14 6.65
CA PHE A 65 -1.73 3.63 7.34
C PHE A 65 -2.27 4.57 8.42
N GLU A 66 -3.54 4.39 8.74
CA GLU A 66 -4.27 5.05 9.81
C GLU A 66 -5.20 4.04 10.48
N LEU A 67 -5.06 3.91 11.80
CA LEU A 67 -5.84 3.03 12.65
C LEU A 67 -7.18 3.69 12.99
N LEU A 68 -8.25 2.95 12.74
CA LEU A 68 -9.60 3.38 13.09
C LEU A 68 -9.86 3.17 14.58
N SER A 69 -10.84 3.88 15.14
CA SER A 69 -11.13 3.82 16.58
C SER A 69 -11.65 2.46 17.09
N ASP A 70 -11.99 1.56 16.18
CA ASP A 70 -12.55 0.22 16.37
C ASP A 70 -11.62 -0.87 15.80
N TYR A 71 -10.37 -0.53 15.48
CA TYR A 71 -9.31 -1.49 15.20
C TYR A 71 -8.66 -1.94 16.53
N PRO A 72 -8.31 -3.22 16.71
CA PRO A 72 -8.44 -4.33 15.78
C PRO A 72 -9.78 -5.11 15.88
N SER A 73 -10.71 -4.71 16.74
CA SER A 73 -11.90 -5.54 17.00
C SER A 73 -12.87 -5.68 15.82
N ALA A 74 -13.04 -4.64 14.99
CA ALA A 74 -14.09 -4.59 13.99
C ALA A 74 -13.63 -4.20 12.58
N SER A 75 -12.73 -3.22 12.47
CA SER A 75 -12.35 -2.64 11.18
C SER A 75 -10.84 -2.69 10.96
N PRO A 76 -10.37 -2.90 9.71
CA PRO A 76 -8.94 -2.87 9.40
C PRO A 76 -8.37 -1.44 9.47
N PRO A 77 -7.03 -1.31 9.46
CA PRO A 77 -6.38 -0.03 9.19
C PRO A 77 -6.78 0.50 7.82
N ASN A 78 -7.03 1.80 7.72
CA ASN A 78 -7.04 2.47 6.41
C ASN A 78 -5.61 2.53 5.90
N PHE A 79 -5.36 2.12 4.65
CA PHE A 79 -4.01 2.12 4.12
C PHE A 79 -3.90 2.49 2.64
N THR A 80 -2.68 2.85 2.24
CA THR A 80 -2.29 3.04 0.85
C THR A 80 -0.89 2.46 0.62
N LEU A 81 -0.69 1.81 -0.53
CA LEU A 81 0.61 1.34 -0.99
C LEU A 81 1.08 2.20 -2.16
N SER A 82 2.36 2.59 -2.12
CA SER A 82 3.01 3.29 -3.23
C SER A 82 4.39 2.71 -3.49
N CYS A 83 4.73 2.58 -4.76
CA CYS A 83 6.00 2.01 -5.19
C CYS A 83 6.34 2.54 -6.59
N LYS A 84 7.62 2.80 -6.84
CA LYS A 84 8.07 3.37 -8.13
C LYS A 84 8.26 2.34 -9.23
N TRP A 85 8.42 1.08 -8.84
CA TRP A 85 8.82 -0.01 -9.74
C TRP A 85 7.73 -1.08 -9.91
N LEU A 86 6.61 -0.95 -9.19
CA LEU A 86 5.44 -1.80 -9.37
C LEU A 86 4.38 -1.08 -10.18
N SER A 87 3.75 -1.82 -11.10
CA SER A 87 2.59 -1.34 -11.84
C SER A 87 1.36 -1.19 -10.92
N PRO A 88 0.37 -0.35 -11.27
CA PRO A 88 -0.88 -0.23 -10.53
C PRO A 88 -1.61 -1.56 -10.33
N LYS A 89 -1.51 -2.48 -11.30
CA LYS A 89 -2.10 -3.82 -11.21
C LYS A 89 -1.41 -4.67 -10.14
N GLN A 90 -0.07 -4.60 -10.05
CA GLN A 90 0.68 -5.32 -9.01
C GLN A 90 0.40 -4.72 -7.63
N LEU A 91 0.36 -3.40 -7.50
CA LEU A 91 -0.02 -2.73 -6.25
C LEU A 91 -1.44 -3.13 -5.80
N ALA A 92 -2.41 -3.19 -6.73
CA ALA A 92 -3.76 -3.64 -6.40
C ALA A 92 -3.79 -5.10 -5.90
N ARG A 93 -2.94 -5.98 -6.45
CA ARG A 93 -2.80 -7.36 -5.94
C ARG A 93 -2.21 -7.41 -4.54
N LEU A 94 -1.21 -6.57 -4.24
CA LEU A 94 -0.67 -6.46 -2.89
C LEU A 94 -1.72 -5.94 -1.91
N CYS A 95 -2.47 -4.89 -2.28
CA CYS A 95 -3.58 -4.39 -1.45
C CYS A 95 -4.59 -5.51 -1.15
N GLN A 96 -5.00 -6.25 -2.18
CA GLN A 96 -5.92 -7.38 -2.00
C GLN A 96 -5.38 -8.39 -0.98
N HIS A 97 -4.10 -8.72 -1.08
CA HIS A 97 -3.52 -9.68 -0.17
C HIS A 97 -3.39 -9.14 1.26
N LEU A 98 -3.16 -7.84 1.45
CA LEU A 98 -3.21 -7.23 2.78
C LEU A 98 -4.63 -7.29 3.38
N ASP A 99 -5.66 -7.11 2.56
CA ASP A 99 -7.05 -7.28 2.98
C ASP A 99 -7.35 -8.75 3.37
N ASP A 100 -6.82 -9.72 2.61
CA ASP A 100 -6.94 -11.13 2.94
C ASP A 100 -6.25 -11.47 4.27
N LEU A 101 -5.03 -10.96 4.49
CA LEU A 101 -4.29 -11.11 5.75
C LEU A 101 -5.06 -10.50 6.94
N TRP A 102 -5.77 -9.39 6.72
CA TRP A 102 -6.66 -8.85 7.75
C TRP A 102 -7.79 -9.82 8.08
N VAL A 103 -8.46 -10.39 7.08
CA VAL A 103 -9.56 -11.34 7.29
C VAL A 103 -9.10 -12.57 8.06
N GLU A 104 -7.90 -13.09 7.76
CA GLU A 104 -7.30 -14.22 8.47
C GLU A 104 -6.96 -13.93 9.93
N ASN A 105 -6.67 -12.66 10.25
CA ASN A 105 -6.28 -12.20 11.58
C ASN A 105 -7.34 -11.30 12.23
N ALA A 106 -8.61 -11.42 11.81
CA ALA A 106 -9.68 -10.55 12.26
C ALA A 106 -9.82 -10.57 13.80
N GLY A 107 -9.89 -9.38 14.41
CA GLY A 107 -9.90 -9.22 15.87
C GLY A 107 -8.50 -9.11 16.50
N CYS A 108 -7.43 -9.20 15.71
CA CYS A 108 -6.04 -9.05 16.15
C CYS A 108 -5.32 -7.93 15.40
N VAL A 109 -4.19 -7.49 15.95
CA VAL A 109 -3.29 -6.52 15.32
C VAL A 109 -2.56 -7.15 14.11
N VAL A 110 -2.27 -6.38 13.05
CA VAL A 110 -1.88 -6.91 11.73
C VAL A 110 -0.74 -6.18 11.03
N LEU A 111 -0.29 -5.02 11.52
CA LEU A 111 0.71 -4.22 10.80
C LEU A 111 2.04 -4.95 10.67
N PHE A 112 2.40 -5.74 11.69
CA PHE A 112 3.59 -6.60 11.62
C PHE A 112 3.45 -7.65 10.50
N ALA A 113 2.32 -8.36 10.43
CA ALA A 113 2.05 -9.37 9.40
C ALA A 113 2.09 -8.75 8.00
N TRP A 114 1.45 -7.60 7.81
CA TRP A 114 1.48 -6.86 6.55
C TRP A 114 2.91 -6.49 6.13
N THR A 115 3.71 -5.97 7.07
CA THR A 115 5.09 -5.55 6.79
C THR A 115 5.98 -6.74 6.46
N GLN A 116 5.81 -7.87 7.15
CA GLN A 116 6.54 -9.11 6.90
C GLN A 116 6.23 -9.69 5.51
N PHE A 117 4.95 -9.82 5.17
CA PHE A 117 4.53 -10.24 3.83
C PHE A 117 5.13 -9.34 2.75
N LEU A 118 5.01 -8.01 2.93
CA LEU A 118 5.54 -7.06 1.97
C LEU A 118 7.06 -7.21 1.81
N LYS A 119 7.79 -7.55 2.86
CA LYS A 119 9.25 -7.70 2.84
C LYS A 119 9.71 -9.01 2.20
N GLU A 120 9.09 -10.11 2.58
CA GLU A 120 9.62 -11.46 2.31
C GLU A 120 8.90 -12.15 1.13
N GLU A 121 7.63 -11.85 0.90
CA GLU A 121 6.78 -12.62 -0.01
C GLU A 121 6.33 -11.83 -1.25
N THR A 122 6.56 -10.51 -1.30
CA THR A 122 6.14 -9.66 -2.44
C THR A 122 6.60 -10.20 -3.79
N LEU A 123 7.86 -10.63 -3.91
CA LEU A 123 8.41 -11.09 -5.19
C LEU A 123 7.75 -12.38 -5.64
N GLU A 124 7.58 -13.34 -4.73
CA GLU A 124 6.92 -14.62 -5.00
C GLU A 124 5.44 -14.40 -5.34
N HIS A 125 4.74 -13.61 -4.53
CA HIS A 125 3.32 -13.32 -4.72
C HIS A 125 3.04 -12.64 -6.07
N LEU A 126 3.91 -11.74 -6.51
CA LEU A 126 3.80 -11.06 -7.80
C LEU A 126 4.41 -11.85 -8.97
N CYS A 127 4.98 -13.03 -8.70
CA CYS A 127 5.70 -13.87 -9.66
C CYS A 127 6.86 -13.13 -10.37
N ILE A 128 7.54 -12.25 -9.64
CA ILE A 128 8.68 -11.47 -10.15
C ILE A 128 9.93 -12.35 -10.05
N THR A 129 10.49 -12.71 -11.21
CA THR A 129 11.65 -13.60 -11.34
C THR A 129 12.80 -12.91 -12.06
N SER A 130 14.03 -13.34 -11.78
CA SER A 130 15.24 -12.80 -12.39
C SER A 130 15.51 -13.43 -13.77
N PRO A 131 15.97 -12.66 -14.76
CA PRO A 131 16.13 -11.19 -14.74
C PRO A 131 14.77 -10.49 -14.89
N HIS A 132 14.54 -9.43 -14.11
CA HIS A 132 13.31 -8.64 -14.19
C HIS A 132 13.58 -7.27 -14.80
N GLU A 133 12.83 -6.91 -15.84
CA GLU A 133 12.88 -5.57 -16.43
C GLU A 133 11.84 -4.67 -15.78
N ILE A 134 12.30 -3.54 -15.25
CA ILE A 134 11.45 -2.56 -14.57
C ILE A 134 11.34 -1.32 -15.43
N GLU A 135 10.09 -0.93 -15.69
CA GLU A 135 9.78 0.39 -16.18
C GLU A 135 9.45 1.28 -14.98
N LEU A 136 10.39 2.13 -14.56
CA LEU A 136 10.06 3.21 -13.64
C LEU A 136 9.01 4.10 -14.33
N CYS A 137 7.84 4.23 -13.70
CA CYS A 137 6.87 5.22 -14.15
C CYS A 137 7.57 6.58 -14.22
N PRO A 138 7.59 7.25 -15.39
CA PRO A 138 8.16 8.58 -15.47
C PRO A 138 7.38 9.45 -14.49
N ILE A 139 8.09 10.09 -13.57
CA ILE A 139 7.54 11.20 -12.82
C ILE A 139 7.23 12.26 -13.89
N VAL A 140 5.97 12.35 -14.31
CA VAL A 140 5.53 13.49 -15.09
C VAL A 140 5.48 14.66 -14.10
N CYS A 141 6.57 15.40 -14.00
CA CYS A 141 6.52 16.76 -13.48
C CYS A 141 5.61 17.53 -14.44
N GLN A 142 4.33 17.65 -14.08
CA GLN A 142 3.36 18.40 -14.86
C GLN A 142 3.65 19.87 -14.65
N ASP A 143 4.57 20.39 -15.45
CA ASP A 143 4.71 21.81 -15.69
C ASP A 143 4.04 22.11 -17.03
N GLN A 144 3.31 23.23 -17.08
CA GLN A 144 2.50 23.82 -18.16
C GLN A 144 0.97 23.65 -18.05
N LEU A 145 0.42 24.65 -17.36
CA LEU A 145 -0.87 25.32 -17.56
C LEU A 145 -1.20 25.51 -19.05
N GLU A 146 -2.41 25.12 -19.50
CA GLU A 146 -3.34 26.00 -20.23
C GLU A 146 -4.70 25.31 -20.48
N SER A 147 -5.74 26.12 -20.32
CA SER A 147 -7.18 25.84 -20.40
C SER A 147 -7.66 25.53 -21.81
N SER A 148 -8.66 24.65 -21.98
CA SER A 148 -9.88 24.94 -22.76
C SER A 148 -10.94 23.84 -22.57
N ASP A 149 -12.17 24.27 -22.30
CA ASP A 149 -13.41 23.49 -22.34
C ASP A 149 -13.58 22.69 -23.63
N THR A 150 -14.10 21.47 -23.52
CA THR A 150 -15.41 21.08 -24.10
C THR A 150 -15.78 19.66 -23.68
N ALA A 151 -17.03 19.49 -23.25
CA ALA A 151 -17.62 18.24 -22.80
C ALA A 151 -17.93 17.27 -23.94
N GLU A 152 -17.90 15.96 -23.68
CA GLU A 152 -18.98 15.06 -24.11
C GLU A 152 -18.93 13.71 -23.37
N CYS A 153 -20.09 13.28 -22.91
CA CYS A 153 -20.36 12.04 -22.19
C CYS A 153 -20.63 10.89 -23.16
N VAL A 154 -20.17 9.68 -22.85
CA VAL A 154 -20.83 8.45 -23.34
C VAL A 154 -20.91 7.40 -22.24
N ASP A 155 -22.17 7.12 -21.90
CA ASP A 155 -22.70 6.06 -21.07
C ASP A 155 -22.47 4.69 -21.71
N ALA A 156 -21.96 3.73 -20.93
CA ALA A 156 -22.17 2.31 -21.15
C ALA A 156 -21.88 1.56 -19.84
N GLY A 157 -22.93 1.40 -19.02
CA GLY A 157 -22.88 0.56 -17.85
C GLY A 157 -22.65 -0.92 -18.17
N LEU A 158 -21.96 -1.62 -17.26
CA LEU A 158 -22.31 -2.96 -16.81
C LEU A 158 -21.60 -3.25 -15.47
N LEU A 159 -22.38 -3.28 -14.39
CA LEU A 159 -21.95 -3.78 -13.07
C LEU A 159 -22.16 -5.30 -13.00
N PRO A 160 -21.30 -6.00 -12.24
CA PRO A 160 -21.76 -6.89 -11.16
C PRO A 160 -21.11 -6.45 -9.83
N ARG A 161 -21.83 -5.96 -8.81
CA ARG A 161 -22.66 -6.68 -7.83
C ARG A 161 -21.98 -7.93 -7.23
N ASP A 162 -21.00 -7.71 -6.36
CA ASP A 162 -21.01 -8.04 -4.91
C ASP A 162 -19.55 -7.93 -4.38
N CYS A 163 -19.19 -6.75 -3.87
CA CYS A 163 -17.99 -6.55 -3.04
C CYS A 163 -18.38 -5.55 -1.95
N GLY A 164 -18.10 -5.92 -0.70
CA GLY A 164 -18.56 -5.21 0.49
C GLY A 164 -18.07 -3.76 0.60
N PRO A 165 -18.57 -3.01 1.59
CA PRO A 165 -18.37 -1.55 1.73
C PRO A 165 -16.91 -1.10 1.86
N ILE A 166 -15.97 -2.01 2.14
CA ILE A 166 -14.54 -1.72 2.32
C ILE A 166 -13.87 -1.35 0.98
N TRP A 167 -14.29 -1.97 -0.13
CA TRP A 167 -13.69 -1.78 -1.45
C TRP A 167 -14.01 -0.43 -2.12
N GLN A 168 -15.08 0.27 -1.71
CA GLN A 168 -15.43 1.57 -2.31
C GLN A 168 -14.51 2.72 -1.86
N CYS A 169 -13.84 2.59 -0.70
CA CYS A 169 -12.94 3.63 -0.21
C CYS A 169 -11.57 3.65 -0.91
N GLN A 170 -11.04 2.49 -1.32
CA GLN A 170 -9.70 2.43 -1.90
C GLN A 170 -9.64 2.89 -3.37
N ILE A 171 -10.69 2.65 -4.17
CA ILE A 171 -10.71 3.10 -5.57
C ILE A 171 -10.81 4.63 -5.69
N SER A 172 -11.46 5.29 -4.73
CA SER A 172 -11.71 6.74 -4.76
C SER A 172 -10.47 7.61 -4.49
N ARG A 173 -9.35 7.04 -4.00
CA ARG A 173 -8.11 7.81 -3.72
C ARG A 173 -7.03 7.68 -4.78
N THR A 174 -7.13 6.72 -5.70
CA THR A 174 -6.15 6.51 -6.79
C THR A 174 -6.42 7.32 -8.07
N MET A 175 -7.59 7.95 -8.18
CA MET A 175 -7.86 8.98 -9.18
C MET A 175 -8.49 10.17 -8.48
N GLY A 176 -7.85 11.33 -8.54
CA GLY A 176 -8.38 12.59 -8.04
C GLY A 176 -9.62 13.04 -8.82
N ILE A 177 -10.75 12.39 -8.57
CA ILE A 177 -12.08 12.82 -9.01
C ILE A 177 -12.83 13.28 -7.77
N ARG A 178 -12.95 14.59 -7.64
CA ARG A 178 -13.77 15.24 -6.63
C ARG A 178 -15.24 15.05 -7.03
N VAL A 179 -15.96 14.17 -6.35
CA VAL A 179 -17.43 14.12 -6.49
C VAL A 179 -18.01 15.24 -5.62
N THR A 180 -18.56 16.26 -6.26
CA THR A 180 -19.39 17.32 -5.63
C THR A 180 -20.78 16.80 -5.31
#